data_AF-A0A151RPS8-F1
#
_entry.id   AF-A0A151RPS8-F1
#
_cell.length_a   1.000
_cell.length_b   1.000
_cell.length_c   1.000
_cell.angle_alpha   90.00
_cell.angle_beta   90.00
_cell.angle_gamma   90.00
#
_symmetry.space_group_name_H-M   'P 1'
#
loop_
_entity.id
_entity.type
_entity.pdbx_description
1 polymer ?
#
loop_
_entity_poly.entity_id
_entity_poly.type
_entity_poly.pdbx_seq_one_letter_code
_entity_poly.pdbx_strand_id
1 'polypeptide(L)'
;MATSHQTATIFTVSFEAKYTNSPAFKYFVIVYSVVTVYGFLVIFLPAQSLLWRLVVALDLVFTMLLVSSFSAALAIAQVGKKGNSYAAWLPICDSVPKYCDQVTGALIAGFVAVIIYIILLLHSIHTVIDPLLLSKN
;
A
#
# COMPACT_ATOMS: atom_id res chain seq x y z
N MET A 1 -4.50 7.27 -6.79
CA MET A 1 -4.58 7.73 -5.37
C MET A 1 -4.03 9.14 -5.19
N ALA A 2 -2.76 9.42 -5.52
CA ALA A 2 -2.14 10.75 -5.26
C ALA A 2 -2.76 11.91 -6.06
N THR A 3 -3.47 11.62 -7.16
CA THR A 3 -4.21 12.61 -7.95
C THR A 3 -5.71 12.61 -7.66
N SER A 4 -6.16 11.85 -6.65
CA SER A 4 -7.58 11.72 -6.31
C SER A 4 -8.07 12.96 -5.56
N HIS A 5 -8.71 13.85 -6.32
CA HIS A 5 -9.38 15.05 -5.84
C HIS A 5 -10.73 15.18 -6.54
N GLN A 6 -11.80 15.36 -5.77
CA GLN A 6 -13.10 15.73 -6.31
C GLN A 6 -13.84 16.62 -5.30
N THR A 7 -14.38 17.73 -5.78
CA THR A 7 -15.27 18.60 -4.99
C THR A 7 -16.71 18.24 -5.34
N ALA A 8 -17.54 17.98 -4.34
CA ALA A 8 -18.98 17.79 -4.49
C ALA A 8 -19.72 18.77 -3.60
N THR A 9 -20.77 19.40 -4.14
CA THR A 9 -21.60 20.35 -3.40
C THR A 9 -22.84 19.61 -2.90
N ILE A 10 -22.98 19.48 -1.58
CA ILE A 10 -24.09 18.77 -0.94
C ILE A 10 -24.78 19.76 0.00
N PHE A 11 -26.07 20.03 -0.19
CA PHE A 11 -26.88 20.92 0.68
C PHE A 11 -26.21 22.27 1.02
N THR A 12 -25.84 23.05 0.00
CA THR A 12 -25.28 24.42 0.13
C THR A 12 -23.89 24.51 0.79
N VAL A 13 -23.26 23.37 1.13
CA VAL A 13 -21.87 23.28 1.58
C VAL A 13 -21.02 22.50 0.56
N SER A 14 -19.86 23.05 0.22
CA SER A 14 -18.89 22.42 -0.69
C SER A 14 -18.01 21.43 0.07
N PHE A 15 -18.15 20.14 -0.19
CA PHE A 15 -17.29 19.09 0.35
C PHE A 15 -16.14 18.80 -0.64
N GLU A 16 -14.92 19.09 -0.21
CA GLU A 16 -13.71 18.78 -0.96
C GLU A 16 -13.14 17.42 -0.50
N ALA A 17 -13.32 16.37 -1.31
CA ALA A 17 -12.72 15.06 -1.06
C ALA A 17 -11.30 15.03 -1.65
N LYS A 18 -10.31 15.16 -0.77
CA LYS A 18 -8.88 14.99 -1.08
C LYS A 18 -8.35 13.74 -0.41
N TYR A 19 -7.50 12.98 -1.11
CA TYR A 19 -6.75 11.87 -0.52
C TYR A 19 -5.93 12.32 0.72
N THR A 20 -5.54 13.59 0.76
CA THR A 20 -4.78 14.25 1.84
C THR A 20 -5.59 14.39 3.14
N ASN A 21 -6.92 14.26 3.09
CA ASN A 21 -7.78 14.46 4.26
C ASN A 21 -7.91 13.19 5.12
N SER A 22 -7.55 12.02 4.58
CA SER A 22 -7.57 10.76 5.33
C SER A 22 -6.15 10.28 5.65
N PRO A 23 -5.76 10.15 6.93
CA PRO A 23 -4.42 9.73 7.30
C PRO A 23 -4.07 8.33 6.79
N ALA A 24 -5.06 7.44 6.67
CA ALA A 24 -4.87 6.10 6.10
C ALA A 24 -4.45 6.13 4.62
N PHE A 25 -5.07 6.99 3.81
CA PHE A 25 -4.72 7.12 2.40
C PHE A 25 -3.38 7.79 2.19
N LYS A 26 -3.01 8.78 3.03
CA LYS A 26 -1.65 9.32 3.08
C LYS A 26 -0.63 8.23 3.39
N TYR A 27 -0.88 7.43 4.43
CA TYR A 27 0.01 6.35 4.83
C TYR A 27 0.22 5.33 3.71
N PHE A 28 -0.86 4.90 3.05
CA PHE A 28 -0.80 4.04 1.86
C PHE A 28 0.08 4.63 0.74
N VAL A 29 -0.12 5.89 0.36
CA VAL A 29 0.68 6.51 -0.71
C VAL A 29 2.16 6.62 -0.33
N ILE A 30 2.45 7.05 0.90
CA ILE A 30 3.82 7.21 1.38
C ILE A 30 4.54 5.86 1.39
N VAL A 31 3.95 4.84 2.01
CA VAL A 31 4.58 3.51 2.10
C VAL A 31 4.85 2.93 0.72
N TYR A 32 3.86 2.94 -0.19
CA TYR A 32 4.04 2.39 -1.53
C TYR A 32 5.08 3.17 -2.33
N SER A 33 5.17 4.49 -2.16
CA SER A 33 6.21 5.29 -2.81
C SER A 33 7.62 4.96 -2.30
N VAL A 34 7.82 4.83 -0.99
CA VAL A 34 9.10 4.47 -0.38
C VAL A 34 9.54 3.08 -0.84
N VAL A 35 8.61 2.12 -0.84
CA VAL A 35 8.88 0.74 -1.27
C VAL A 35 9.23 0.67 -2.75
N THR A 36 8.60 1.48 -3.59
CA THR A 36 8.94 1.55 -5.03
C THR A 36 10.37 2.08 -5.24
N VAL A 37 10.75 3.15 -4.53
CA VAL A 37 12.11 3.70 -4.60
C VAL A 37 13.13 2.70 -4.07
N TYR A 38 12.82 2.02 -2.96
CA TYR A 38 13.66 0.96 -2.41
C TYR A 38 13.84 -0.21 -3.38
N GLY A 39 12.76 -0.72 -3.98
CA GLY A 39 12.83 -1.80 -4.96
C GLY A 39 13.68 -1.41 -6.18
N PHE A 40 13.58 -0.15 -6.64
CA PHE A 40 14.44 0.36 -7.70
C PHE A 40 15.92 0.40 -7.29
N LEU A 41 16.24 0.83 -6.06
CA LEU A 41 17.59 0.81 -5.52
C LEU A 41 18.16 -0.62 -5.46
N VAL A 42 17.35 -1.59 -5.02
CA VAL A 42 17.77 -3.00 -4.88
C VAL A 42 18.22 -3.63 -6.19
N ILE A 43 17.62 -3.25 -7.32
CA ILE A 43 18.00 -3.75 -8.66
C ILE A 43 19.46 -3.42 -9.02
N PHE A 44 20.03 -2.34 -8.47
CA PHE A 44 21.41 -1.94 -8.74
C PHE A 44 22.43 -2.61 -7.80
N LEU A 45 22.00 -3.40 -6.82
CA LEU A 45 22.93 -4.06 -5.90
C LEU A 45 23.61 -5.29 -6.56
N PRO A 46 24.93 -5.45 -6.38
CA PRO A 46 25.66 -6.61 -6.87
C PRO A 46 25.32 -7.89 -6.10
N ALA A 47 25.15 -8.99 -6.83
CA ALA A 47 24.69 -10.29 -6.34
C ALA A 47 25.57 -10.94 -5.25
N GLN A 48 26.84 -10.52 -5.10
CA GLN A 48 27.81 -11.16 -4.20
C GLN A 48 28.13 -10.34 -2.94
N SER A 49 27.37 -9.28 -2.64
CA SER A 49 27.64 -8.46 -1.45
C SER A 49 27.02 -9.04 -0.18
N LEU A 50 27.71 -8.87 0.96
CA LEU A 50 27.19 -9.13 2.31
C LEU A 50 25.89 -8.36 2.63
N LEU A 51 25.52 -7.38 1.80
CA LEU A 51 24.32 -6.55 1.97
C LEU A 51 23.03 -7.34 1.67
N TRP A 52 23.09 -8.50 1.02
CA TRP A 52 21.89 -9.31 0.74
C TRP A 52 21.12 -9.72 1.99
N ARG A 53 21.80 -9.99 3.10
CA ARG A 53 21.13 -10.28 4.39
C ARG A 53 20.38 -9.07 4.94
N LEU A 54 20.89 -7.86 4.70
CA LEU A 54 20.20 -6.60 5.04
C LEU A 54 18.99 -6.39 4.13
N VAL A 55 19.11 -6.70 2.83
CA VAL A 55 18.01 -6.62 1.86
C VAL A 55 16.85 -7.52 2.28
N VAL A 56 17.10 -8.79 2.64
CA VAL A 56 16.03 -9.68 3.13
C VAL A 56 15.35 -9.14 4.38
N ALA A 57 16.12 -8.60 5.34
CA ALA A 57 15.54 -8.01 6.55
C ALA A 57 14.68 -6.77 6.24
N LEU A 58 15.13 -5.92 5.32
CA LEU A 58 14.38 -4.75 4.87
C LEU A 58 13.13 -5.14 4.06
N ASP A 59 13.21 -6.14 3.19
CA ASP A 59 12.07 -6.69 2.45
C ASP A 59 10.97 -7.18 3.40
N LEU A 60 11.35 -7.85 4.49
CA LEU A 60 10.41 -8.28 5.52
C LEU A 60 9.74 -7.10 6.22
N VAL A 61 10.48 -6.03 6.53
CA VAL A 61 9.90 -4.82 7.13
C VAL A 61 8.97 -4.12 6.14
N PHE A 62 9.37 -4.00 4.87
CA PHE A 62 8.56 -3.34 3.84
C PHE A 62 7.29 -4.10 3.50
N THR A 63 7.33 -5.44 3.42
CA THR A 63 6.11 -6.25 3.26
C THR A 63 5.12 -6.04 4.41
N MET A 64 5.58 -6.00 5.66
CA MET A 64 4.72 -5.72 6.81
C MET A 64 4.09 -4.32 6.73
N LEU A 65 4.87 -3.30 6.34
CA LEU A 65 4.37 -1.94 6.15
C LEU A 65 3.34 -1.84 5.02
N LEU A 66 3.56 -2.54 3.90
CA LEU A 66 2.61 -2.58 2.78
C LEU A 66 1.27 -3.18 3.22
N VAL A 67 1.29 -4.32 3.92
CA VAL A 67 0.08 -5.00 4.41
C VAL A 67 -0.67 -4.14 5.44
N SER A 68 0.06 -3.53 6.38
CA SER A 68 -0.51 -2.64 7.40
C SER A 68 -1.19 -1.42 6.76
N SER A 69 -0.48 -0.72 5.87
CA SER A 69 -1.00 0.47 5.18
C SER A 69 -2.16 0.16 4.25
N PHE A 70 -2.11 -0.96 3.52
CA PHE A 70 -3.20 -1.44 2.69
C PHE A 70 -4.45 -1.73 3.51
N SER A 71 -4.30 -2.42 4.65
CA SER A 71 -5.43 -2.77 5.52
C SER A 71 -6.09 -1.52 6.10
N ALA A 72 -5.30 -0.53 6.52
CA ALA A 72 -5.82 0.75 7.01
C ALA A 72 -6.57 1.53 5.91
N ALA A 73 -6.01 1.61 4.70
CA ALA A 73 -6.67 2.27 3.57
C ALA A 73 -7.93 1.53 3.14
N LEU A 74 -7.91 0.20 3.10
CA LEU A 74 -9.07 -0.62 2.78
C LEU A 74 -10.20 -0.40 3.79
N ALA A 75 -9.89 -0.37 5.08
CA ALA A 75 -10.88 -0.10 6.13
C ALA A 75 -11.57 1.24 5.90
N ILE A 76 -10.80 2.33 5.72
CA ILE A 76 -11.38 3.66 5.48
C ILE A 76 -12.15 3.72 4.16
N ALA A 77 -11.69 3.05 3.10
CA ALA A 77 -12.42 2.97 1.84
C ALA A 77 -13.75 2.21 1.99
N GLN A 78 -13.81 1.15 2.79
CA GLN A 78 -15.06 0.45 3.09
C GLN A 78 -16.04 1.34 3.86
N VAL A 79 -15.57 2.06 4.88
CA VAL A 79 -16.45 3.00 5.61
C VAL A 79 -16.89 4.15 4.69
N GLY A 80 -16.04 4.64 3.79
CA GLY A 80 -16.41 5.66 2.80
C GLY A 80 -17.47 5.17 1.78
N LYS A 81 -17.42 3.88 1.39
CA LYS A 81 -18.34 3.29 0.42
C LYS A 81 -19.69 2.90 1.02
N LYS A 82 -19.71 2.25 2.18
CA LYS A 82 -20.93 1.74 2.82
C LYS A 82 -21.50 2.65 3.92
N GLY A 83 -20.68 3.56 4.47
CA GLY A 83 -21.00 4.25 5.71
C GLY A 83 -20.93 3.34 6.93
N ASN A 84 -21.14 3.91 8.11
CA ASN A 84 -21.39 3.18 9.35
C ASN A 84 -22.37 3.97 10.22
N SER A 85 -23.63 3.53 10.25
CA SER A 85 -24.71 4.20 11.01
C SER A 85 -24.43 4.25 12.51
N TYR A 86 -23.74 3.25 13.07
CA TYR A 86 -23.39 3.21 14.49
C TYR A 86 -22.34 4.26 14.89
N ALA A 87 -21.47 4.66 13.96
CA ALA A 87 -20.47 5.70 14.16
C ALA A 87 -20.86 7.04 13.51
N ALA A 88 -22.13 7.18 13.07
CA ALA A 88 -22.63 8.32 12.31
C ALA A 88 -21.79 8.68 11.06
N TRP A 89 -21.15 7.69 10.44
CA TRP A 89 -20.44 7.87 9.18
C TRP A 89 -21.39 7.69 8.00
N LEU A 90 -21.59 8.76 7.24
CA LEU A 90 -22.42 8.72 6.04
C LEU A 90 -21.60 8.21 4.84
N PRO A 91 -22.22 7.43 3.93
CA PRO A 91 -21.56 7.01 2.69
C PRO A 91 -21.27 8.25 1.84
N ILE A 92 -20.01 8.40 1.42
CA ILE A 92 -19.55 9.56 0.66
C ILE A 92 -19.45 9.25 -0.84
N CYS A 93 -19.28 7.97 -1.18
CA CYS A 93 -19.03 7.54 -2.56
C CYS A 93 -20.22 7.76 -3.51
N ASP A 94 -21.44 7.89 -3.01
CA ASP A 94 -22.61 8.24 -3.83
C ASP A 94 -22.52 9.68 -4.38
N SER A 95 -21.86 10.57 -3.63
CA SER A 95 -21.72 11.99 -4.02
C SER A 95 -20.43 12.28 -4.80
N VAL A 96 -19.38 11.47 -4.62
CA VAL A 96 -18.09 11.59 -5.32
C VAL A 96 -17.67 10.29 -6.02
N PRO A 97 -18.42 9.83 -7.03
CA PRO A 97 -18.18 8.52 -7.65
C PRO A 97 -16.80 8.40 -8.31
N LYS A 98 -16.32 9.46 -9.01
CA LYS A 98 -15.01 9.42 -9.69
C LYS A 98 -13.85 9.29 -8.70
N TYR A 99 -13.92 9.99 -7.56
CA TYR A 99 -12.94 9.84 -6.49
C TYR A 99 -12.92 8.42 -5.95
N CYS A 100 -14.10 7.84 -5.66
CA CYS A 100 -14.18 6.49 -5.12
C CYS A 100 -13.76 5.40 -6.11
N ASP A 101 -14.03 5.57 -7.41
CA ASP A 101 -13.52 4.67 -8.45
C ASP A 101 -12.00 4.71 -8.52
N GLN A 102 -11.40 5.91 -8.43
CA GLN A 102 -9.95 6.05 -8.46
C GLN A 102 -9.27 5.49 -7.20
N VAL A 103 -9.89 5.65 -6.02
CA VAL A 103 -9.42 5.02 -4.77
C VAL A 103 -9.53 3.50 -4.88
N THR A 104 -10.65 2.99 -5.39
CA THR A 104 -10.85 1.54 -5.58
C THR A 104 -9.81 0.96 -6.56
N GLY A 105 -9.58 1.62 -7.69
CA GLY A 105 -8.54 1.21 -8.65
C GLY A 105 -7.14 1.21 -8.02
N ALA A 106 -6.83 2.20 -7.19
CA ALA A 106 -5.55 2.25 -6.48
C ALA A 106 -5.41 1.14 -5.42
N LEU A 107 -6.47 0.77 -4.72
CA LEU A 107 -6.46 -0.35 -3.79
C LEU A 107 -6.26 -1.68 -4.51
N ILE A 108 -6.92 -1.88 -5.66
CA ILE A 108 -6.72 -3.09 -6.47
C ILE A 108 -5.26 -3.19 -6.92
N ALA A 109 -4.70 -2.11 -7.47
CA ALA A 109 -3.28 -2.06 -7.84
C ALA A 109 -2.36 -2.31 -6.63
N GLY A 110 -2.70 -1.74 -5.47
CA GLY A 110 -1.96 -1.97 -4.24
C GLY A 110 -1.96 -3.42 -3.79
N PHE A 111 -3.11 -4.09 -3.88
CA PHE A 111 -3.23 -5.51 -3.55
C PHE A 111 -2.36 -6.39 -4.46
N VAL A 112 -2.34 -6.12 -5.76
CA VAL A 112 -1.45 -6.81 -6.70
C VAL A 112 0.02 -6.59 -6.32
N ALA A 113 0.41 -5.37 -5.97
CA ALA A 113 1.77 -5.08 -5.54
C ALA A 113 2.16 -5.81 -4.24
N VAL A 114 1.24 -5.97 -3.28
CA VAL A 114 1.47 -6.78 -2.06
C VAL A 114 1.78 -8.24 -2.43
N ILE A 115 1.00 -8.83 -3.34
CA ILE A 115 1.23 -10.21 -3.79
C ILE A 115 2.61 -10.35 -4.43
N ILE A 116 2.98 -9.43 -5.32
CA ILE A 116 4.30 -9.41 -5.97
C ILE A 116 5.41 -9.33 -4.90
N TYR A 117 5.26 -8.45 -3.91
CA TYR A 117 6.26 -8.27 -2.87
C TYR A 117 6.41 -9.49 -1.95
N ILE A 118 5.31 -10.22 -1.68
CA ILE A 118 5.38 -11.49 -0.95
C ILE A 118 6.16 -12.54 -1.75
N ILE A 119 5.94 -12.64 -3.06
CA ILE A 119 6.68 -13.57 -3.92
C ILE A 119 8.17 -13.22 -3.93
N LEU A 120 8.51 -11.92 -4.03
CA LEU A 120 9.89 -11.44 -3.96
C LEU A 120 10.53 -11.78 -2.62
N LEU A 121 9.83 -11.55 -1.51
CA LEU A 121 10.32 -11.90 -0.18
C LEU A 121 10.61 -13.41 -0.05
N LEU A 122 9.72 -14.27 -0.55
CA LEU A 122 9.92 -15.72 -0.54
C LEU A 122 11.16 -16.12 -1.35
N HIS A 123 11.35 -15.52 -2.53
CA HIS A 123 12.54 -15.75 -3.36
C HIS A 123 13.82 -15.27 -2.66
N SER A 124 13.78 -14.09 -2.04
CA SER A 124 14.91 -13.50 -1.30
C SER A 124 15.31 -14.40 -0.13
N ILE A 125 14.34 -14.93 0.62
CA ILE A 125 14.55 -15.88 1.71
C ILE A 125 15.17 -17.18 1.19
N HIS A 126 14.62 -17.77 0.11
CA HIS A 126 15.13 -19.01 -0.47
C HIS A 126 16.60 -18.88 -0.88
N THR A 127 16.94 -17.77 -1.55
CA THR A 127 18.31 -17.47 -2.01
C THR A 127 19.31 -17.38 -0.85
N VAL A 128 18.89 -16.88 0.31
CA VAL A 128 19.76 -16.79 1.51
C VAL A 128 19.83 -18.11 2.27
N ILE A 129 18.76 -18.91 2.30
CA ILE A 129 18.70 -20.18 3.03
C ILE A 129 19.44 -21.31 2.30
N ASP A 130 19.33 -21.41 0.97
CA ASP A 130 19.97 -22.46 0.17
C ASP A 130 21.47 -22.66 0.45
N PRO A 131 22.33 -21.63 0.42
CA PRO A 131 23.76 -21.80 0.69
C PRO A 131 24.04 -22.20 2.15
N LEU A 132 23.17 -21.83 3.10
CA LEU A 132 23.29 -22.24 4.50
C LEU A 132 22.93 -23.72 4.69
N LEU A 133 21.96 -24.23 3.94
CA LEU A 133 21.59 -25.65 3.95
C LEU A 133 22.65 -26.50 3.26
N LEU A 134 23.19 -26.05 2.12
CA LEU A 134 24.24 -26.77 1.38
C LEU A 134 25.60 -26.74 2.08
N SER A 135 25.94 -25.69 2.84
CA SER A 135 27.19 -25.63 3.61
C SER A 135 27.21 -26.57 4.83
N LYS A 136 26.07 -27.13 5.24
CA LYS A 136 25.95 -27.98 6.43
C LYS A 136 26.08 -29.48 6.12
N ASN A 137 26.11 -29.87 4.84
CA ASN A 137 26.21 -31.26 4.39
C ASN A 137 27.56 -31.54 3.72
#